data_AF-A0A2I1I784-F1
#
_entry.id   AF-A0A2I1I784-F1
#
_cell.length_a   1.000
_cell.length_b   1.000
_cell.length_c   1.000
_cell.angle_alpha   90.00
_cell.angle_beta   90.00
_cell.angle_gamma   90.00
#
_symmetry.space_group_name_H-M   'P 1'
#
loop_
_entity.id
_entity.type
_entity.pdbx_description
1 polymer ?
#
loop_
_entity_poly.entity_id
_entity_poly.type
_entity_poly.pdbx_seq_one_letter_code
_entity_poly.pdbx_strand_id
1 'polypeptide(L)'
;MTVTADGGRVLHHKGAGAPFMVADALAAPGVATRYTVGDVARDLTRATSHAGDLLLTRLNGRGVVGLRAQPVKDILSWSSDAKIMPNGYVRKPLTIQPRAGKTIALAFTASVVEETWELLQDRQPVVVGTGAPVPGVGIRVVQVKAVDVDWLASTGLHRVKFTWSEVVRAQLDASHAFSGAAPVLTWGEWASTGNGWKNVTYTQLAREIAGMPV
;
A
#
# COMPACT_ATOMS: atom_id res chain seq x y z
N MET A 1 4.54 -9.92 23.63
CA MET A 1 3.13 -9.57 23.33
C MET A 1 3.02 -9.38 21.83
N THR A 2 2.01 -9.93 21.18
CA THR A 2 1.90 -9.90 19.71
C THR A 2 0.70 -9.07 19.31
N VAL A 3 0.87 -8.25 18.26
CA VAL A 3 -0.22 -7.54 17.60
C VAL A 3 -0.50 -8.24 16.29
N THR A 4 -1.74 -8.71 16.12
CA THR A 4 -2.21 -9.32 14.89
C THR A 4 -3.38 -8.55 14.31
N ALA A 5 -3.45 -8.48 12.99
CA ALA A 5 -4.61 -8.04 12.25
C ALA A 5 -5.43 -9.26 11.78
N ASP A 6 -6.55 -8.99 11.12
CA ASP A 6 -7.38 -10.00 10.47
C ASP A 6 -6.58 -11.00 9.63
N GLY A 7 -7.05 -12.24 9.62
CA GLY A 7 -6.38 -13.35 8.93
C GLY A 7 -5.07 -13.80 9.60
N GLY A 8 -4.80 -13.38 10.84
CA GLY A 8 -3.63 -13.83 11.61
C GLY A 8 -2.32 -13.12 11.23
N ARG A 9 -2.38 -12.05 10.44
CA ARG A 9 -1.20 -11.28 10.01
C ARG A 9 -0.57 -10.60 11.21
N VAL A 10 0.66 -10.98 11.55
CA VAL A 10 1.40 -10.36 12.65
C VAL A 10 1.94 -9.01 12.21
N LEU A 11 1.59 -7.93 12.92
CA LEU A 11 2.10 -6.59 12.67
C LEU A 11 3.34 -6.28 13.51
N HIS A 12 3.37 -6.77 14.75
CA HIS A 12 4.44 -6.45 15.69
C HIS A 12 4.63 -7.56 16.71
N HIS A 13 5.90 -7.86 17.03
CA HIS A 13 6.29 -8.69 18.16
C HIS A 13 6.93 -7.79 19.22
N LYS A 14 6.22 -7.56 20.32
CA LYS A 14 6.72 -6.74 21.44
C LYS A 14 7.64 -7.57 22.36
N GLY A 15 8.86 -7.08 22.56
CA GLY A 15 9.72 -7.41 23.72
C GLY A 15 9.22 -6.72 25.01
N ALA A 16 9.55 -7.26 26.19
CA ALA A 16 8.96 -6.80 27.45
C ALA A 16 9.17 -5.28 27.73
N GLY A 17 8.14 -4.62 28.28
CA GLY A 17 8.27 -3.32 28.96
C GLY A 17 7.93 -2.03 28.20
N ALA A 18 8.26 -1.89 26.90
CA ALA A 18 8.13 -0.59 26.22
C ALA A 18 6.72 -0.31 25.63
N PRO A 19 6.19 0.93 25.70
CA PRO A 19 5.04 1.34 24.90
C PRO A 19 5.38 1.28 23.41
N PHE A 20 4.39 0.97 22.57
CA PHE A 20 4.57 0.88 21.12
C PHE A 20 3.35 1.43 20.39
N MET A 21 3.51 1.79 19.12
CA MET A 21 2.43 2.14 18.22
C MET A 21 2.62 1.40 16.89
N VAL A 22 1.51 1.05 16.24
CA VAL A 22 1.52 0.31 14.99
C VAL A 22 0.60 1.04 14.01
N ALA A 23 1.10 1.34 12.82
CA ALA A 23 0.28 1.73 11.68
C ALA A 23 0.18 0.53 10.73
N ASP A 24 -1.03 0.17 10.33
CA ASP A 24 -1.27 -0.91 9.39
C ASP A 24 -1.49 -0.35 7.98
N ALA A 25 -0.46 -0.47 7.14
CA ALA A 25 -0.50 0.02 5.76
C ALA A 25 -1.46 -0.80 4.87
N LEU A 26 -1.87 -1.99 5.30
CA LEU A 26 -2.82 -2.85 4.58
C LEU A 26 -4.25 -2.77 5.13
N ALA A 27 -4.50 -1.88 6.10
CA ALA A 27 -5.87 -1.56 6.51
C ALA A 27 -6.57 -0.77 5.38
N ALA A 28 -7.60 -1.37 4.79
CA ALA A 28 -8.39 -0.72 3.76
C ALA A 28 -9.22 0.43 4.36
N PRO A 29 -9.19 1.64 3.77
CA PRO A 29 -10.03 2.75 4.23
C PRO A 29 -11.51 2.36 4.25
N GLY A 30 -12.22 2.69 5.34
CA GLY A 30 -13.66 2.43 5.49
C GLY A 30 -14.06 0.99 5.79
N VAL A 31 -13.08 0.07 5.90
CA VAL A 31 -13.34 -1.33 6.25
C VAL A 31 -12.93 -1.55 7.70
N ALA A 32 -13.86 -2.05 8.52
CA ALA A 32 -13.54 -2.47 9.88
C ALA A 32 -12.54 -3.64 9.82
N THR A 33 -11.43 -3.49 10.54
CA THR A 33 -10.39 -4.51 10.67
C THR A 33 -10.25 -4.85 12.14
N ARG A 34 -10.29 -6.16 12.46
CA ARG A 34 -10.08 -6.64 13.82
C ARG A 34 -8.60 -6.75 14.12
N TYR A 35 -8.20 -6.16 15.23
CA TYR A 35 -6.85 -6.24 15.76
C TYR A 35 -6.87 -6.94 17.11
N THR A 36 -5.94 -7.87 17.30
CA THR A 36 -5.74 -8.57 18.58
C THR A 36 -4.40 -8.17 19.16
N VAL A 37 -4.42 -7.78 20.43
CA VAL A 37 -3.28 -7.22 21.16
C VAL A 37 -3.18 -7.97 22.48
N GLY A 38 -2.38 -9.05 22.50
CA GLY A 38 -2.46 -10.04 23.59
C GLY A 38 -3.82 -10.73 23.57
N ASP A 39 -4.57 -10.66 24.67
CA ASP A 39 -5.91 -11.27 24.79
C ASP A 39 -7.06 -10.31 24.45
N VAL A 40 -6.73 -9.05 24.10
CA VAL A 40 -7.74 -8.03 23.81
C VAL A 40 -7.93 -7.89 22.31
N ALA A 41 -9.16 -8.04 21.85
CA ALA A 41 -9.55 -7.75 20.47
C ALA A 41 -10.26 -6.39 20.37
N ARG A 42 -9.95 -5.62 19.32
CA ARG A 42 -10.58 -4.34 19.00
C ARG A 42 -10.82 -4.23 17.51
N ASP A 43 -11.98 -3.73 17.11
CA ASP A 43 -12.28 -3.42 15.72
C ASP A 43 -11.98 -1.94 15.49
N LEU A 44 -11.14 -1.65 14.50
CA LEU A 44 -10.77 -0.28 14.11
C LEU A 44 -11.07 -0.08 12.63
N THR A 45 -11.46 1.14 12.27
CA THR A 45 -11.73 1.52 10.87
C THR A 45 -10.85 2.69 10.49
N ARG A 46 -10.05 2.51 9.44
CA ARG A 46 -9.26 3.59 8.85
C ARG A 46 -10.19 4.62 8.20
N ALA A 47 -9.95 5.91 8.46
CA ALA A 47 -10.73 7.00 7.87
C ALA A 47 -10.72 6.93 6.34
N THR A 48 -11.87 7.20 5.72
CA THR A 48 -12.04 7.26 4.27
C THR A 48 -11.72 8.64 3.73
N SER A 49 -11.23 8.69 2.49
CA SER A 49 -11.30 9.87 1.64
C SER A 49 -12.36 9.64 0.53
N HIS A 50 -12.18 10.22 -0.65
CA HIS A 50 -13.08 9.98 -1.77
C HIS A 50 -12.78 8.62 -2.45
N ALA A 51 -13.81 7.90 -2.92
CA ALA A 51 -13.63 6.59 -3.57
C ALA A 51 -12.77 6.65 -4.85
N GLY A 52 -12.78 7.82 -5.52
CA GLY A 52 -11.91 8.11 -6.66
C GLY A 52 -10.48 8.51 -6.28
N ASP A 53 -10.10 8.59 -5.01
CA ASP A 53 -8.70 8.79 -4.61
C ASP A 53 -7.91 7.49 -4.79
N LEU A 54 -6.72 7.60 -5.36
CA LEU A 54 -5.79 6.47 -5.41
C LEU A 54 -4.95 6.48 -4.14
N LEU A 55 -4.95 5.35 -3.43
CA LEU A 55 -3.95 5.05 -2.42
C LEU A 55 -2.76 4.40 -3.13
N LEU A 56 -1.62 5.09 -3.15
CA LEU A 56 -0.37 4.58 -3.71
C LEU A 56 0.77 4.92 -2.75
N THR A 57 1.26 3.92 -2.02
CA THR A 57 2.30 4.12 -1.00
C THR A 57 3.44 3.14 -1.15
N ARG A 58 4.61 3.50 -0.64
CA ARG A 58 5.69 2.56 -0.35
C ARG A 58 5.27 1.63 0.81
N LEU A 59 6.07 0.60 1.06
CA LEU A 59 5.84 -0.34 2.17
C LEU A 59 5.92 0.34 3.54
N ASN A 60 6.64 1.45 3.67
CA ASN A 60 6.64 2.25 4.88
C ASN A 60 5.35 3.08 5.08
N GLY A 61 4.34 2.94 4.22
CA GLY A 61 3.05 3.65 4.31
C GLY A 61 3.07 5.09 3.79
N ARG A 62 4.22 5.64 3.36
CA ARG A 62 4.31 6.98 2.76
C ARG A 62 4.09 6.88 1.27
N GLY A 63 3.33 7.80 0.70
CA GLY A 63 2.93 7.74 -0.69
C GLY A 63 2.50 9.08 -1.25
N VAL A 64 2.17 9.06 -2.52
CA VAL A 64 1.79 10.26 -3.25
C VAL A 64 0.36 10.64 -2.91
N VAL A 65 0.15 11.88 -2.51
CA VAL A 65 -1.18 12.45 -2.24
C VAL A 65 -1.68 13.21 -3.48
N GLY A 66 -3.00 13.16 -3.73
CA GLY A 66 -3.63 13.92 -4.81
C GLY A 66 -3.81 13.18 -6.13
N LEU A 67 -3.48 11.88 -6.18
CA LEU A 67 -3.80 11.03 -7.31
C LEU A 67 -5.28 10.63 -7.31
N ARG A 68 -5.93 10.66 -8.48
CA ARG A 68 -7.29 10.15 -8.66
C ARG A 68 -7.28 8.88 -9.50
N ALA A 69 -7.82 7.80 -8.98
CA ALA A 69 -7.98 6.55 -9.71
C ALA A 69 -8.99 6.73 -10.86
N GLN A 70 -8.62 6.26 -12.05
CA GLN A 70 -9.56 6.12 -13.17
C GLN A 70 -10.08 4.68 -13.24
N PRO A 71 -11.38 4.47 -13.52
CA PRO A 71 -11.91 3.16 -13.80
C PRO A 71 -11.17 2.49 -14.96
N VAL A 72 -10.85 1.21 -14.79
CA VAL A 72 -10.35 0.35 -15.86
C VAL A 72 -11.34 -0.79 -16.07
N LYS A 73 -11.53 -1.21 -17.33
CA LYS A 73 -12.41 -2.35 -17.64
C LYS A 73 -11.85 -3.67 -17.08
N ASP A 74 -10.52 -3.80 -17.09
CA ASP A 74 -9.81 -5.02 -16.69
C ASP A 74 -8.97 -4.75 -15.44
N ILE A 75 -9.64 -4.66 -14.27
CA ILE A 75 -8.97 -4.43 -12.98
C ILE A 75 -8.02 -5.58 -12.65
N LEU A 76 -8.40 -6.80 -13.02
CA LEU A 76 -7.60 -8.00 -12.91
C LEU A 76 -7.40 -8.61 -14.30
N SER A 77 -6.17 -8.99 -14.59
CA SER A 77 -5.84 -9.80 -15.76
C SER A 77 -5.06 -11.03 -15.34
N TRP A 78 -5.34 -12.15 -16.00
CA TRP A 78 -4.63 -13.39 -15.77
C TRP A 78 -4.38 -14.09 -17.09
N SER A 79 -3.12 -14.45 -17.31
CA SER A 79 -2.69 -15.28 -18.44
C SER A 79 -1.99 -16.52 -17.90
N SER A 80 -2.27 -17.66 -18.51
CA SER A 80 -1.58 -18.90 -18.20
C SER A 80 -0.35 -19.05 -19.09
N ASP A 81 0.82 -19.30 -18.52
CA ASP A 81 2.00 -19.74 -19.29
C ASP A 81 1.90 -21.23 -19.67
N ALA A 82 0.70 -21.82 -19.60
CA ALA A 82 0.48 -23.19 -20.03
C ALA A 82 0.77 -23.30 -21.53
N LYS A 83 1.62 -24.27 -21.88
CA LYS A 83 1.95 -24.56 -23.26
C LYS A 83 1.19 -25.81 -23.71
N ILE A 84 0.36 -25.65 -24.73
CA ILE A 84 -0.26 -26.77 -25.42
C ILE A 84 0.79 -27.32 -26.40
N MET A 85 1.14 -28.59 -26.22
CA MET A 85 2.10 -29.29 -27.07
C MET A 85 1.40 -29.83 -28.33
N PRO A 86 2.14 -30.08 -29.44
CA PRO A 86 1.55 -30.58 -30.68
C PRO A 86 0.78 -31.91 -30.54
N ASN A 87 1.12 -32.71 -29.53
CA ASN A 87 0.46 -33.97 -29.19
C ASN A 87 -0.74 -33.80 -28.23
N GLY A 88 -1.23 -32.56 -28.03
CA GLY A 88 -2.40 -32.26 -27.21
C GLY A 88 -2.14 -32.19 -25.70
N TYR A 89 -0.96 -32.55 -25.21
CA TYR A 89 -0.63 -32.42 -23.79
C TYR A 89 -0.45 -30.95 -23.40
N VAL A 90 -0.93 -30.59 -22.21
CA VAL A 90 -0.78 -29.24 -21.65
C VAL A 90 0.27 -29.25 -20.55
N ARG A 91 1.39 -28.55 -20.77
CA ARG A 91 2.37 -28.30 -19.73
C ARG A 91 1.99 -27.04 -18.96
N LYS A 92 1.54 -27.20 -17.71
CA LYS A 92 1.30 -26.08 -16.81
C LYS A 92 2.59 -25.68 -16.06
N PRO A 93 2.78 -24.40 -15.75
CA PRO A 93 3.85 -23.97 -14.85
C PRO A 93 3.74 -24.68 -13.50
N LEU A 94 4.88 -24.99 -12.88
CA LEU A 94 4.94 -25.59 -11.54
C LEU A 94 4.53 -24.60 -10.44
N THR A 95 4.62 -23.30 -10.75
CA THR A 95 4.25 -22.21 -9.84
C THR A 95 2.99 -21.52 -10.34
N ILE A 96 2.09 -21.21 -9.41
CA ILE A 96 0.93 -20.37 -9.73
C ILE A 96 1.46 -18.97 -10.05
N GLN A 97 1.15 -18.47 -11.23
CA GLN A 97 1.54 -17.12 -11.62
C GLN A 97 0.82 -16.11 -10.73
N PRO A 98 1.51 -15.07 -10.22
CA PRO A 98 0.87 -14.03 -9.45
C PRO A 98 -0.20 -13.32 -10.29
N ARG A 99 -1.25 -12.85 -9.63
CA ARG A 99 -2.27 -12.03 -10.29
C ARG A 99 -1.62 -10.78 -10.88
N ALA A 100 -2.00 -10.44 -12.11
CA ALA A 100 -1.58 -9.21 -12.74
C ALA A 100 -2.75 -8.23 -12.81
N GLY A 101 -2.41 -6.97 -13.00
CA GLY A 101 -3.41 -5.93 -13.15
C GLY A 101 -2.83 -4.65 -13.69
N LYS A 102 -3.74 -3.69 -13.86
CA LYS A 102 -3.44 -2.36 -14.37
C LYS A 102 -4.11 -1.32 -13.47
N THR A 103 -3.38 -0.23 -13.25
CA THR A 103 -3.92 0.96 -12.60
C THR A 103 -3.75 2.14 -13.53
N ILE A 104 -4.76 3.01 -13.55
CA ILE A 104 -4.70 4.31 -14.22
C ILE A 104 -5.02 5.37 -13.20
N ALA A 105 -4.20 6.42 -13.14
CA ALA A 105 -4.35 7.54 -12.24
C ALA A 105 -4.29 8.86 -13.01
N LEU A 106 -5.03 9.86 -12.53
CA LEU A 106 -4.84 11.24 -12.91
C LEU A 106 -3.98 11.95 -11.87
N ALA A 107 -2.97 12.65 -12.35
CA ALA A 107 -2.15 13.59 -11.58
C ALA A 107 -2.43 15.00 -12.11
N PHE A 108 -2.76 15.93 -11.19
CA PHE A 108 -3.23 17.27 -11.55
C PHE A 108 -2.12 18.33 -11.51
N THR A 109 -0.94 17.99 -11.04
CA THR A 109 0.24 18.87 -10.98
C THR A 109 1.48 18.14 -11.45
N ALA A 110 2.48 18.88 -11.94
CA ALA A 110 3.76 18.31 -12.35
C ALA A 110 4.51 17.65 -11.17
N SER A 111 4.45 18.26 -9.97
CA SER A 111 5.07 17.70 -8.77
C SER A 111 4.51 16.32 -8.39
N VAL A 112 3.19 16.12 -8.51
CA VAL A 112 2.56 14.82 -8.25
C VAL A 112 2.98 13.79 -9.28
N VAL A 113 3.20 14.20 -10.54
CA VAL A 113 3.72 13.29 -11.59
C VAL A 113 5.13 12.85 -11.26
N GLU A 114 6.01 13.78 -10.91
CA GLU A 114 7.41 13.48 -10.55
C GLU A 114 7.47 12.55 -9.33
N GLU A 115 6.74 12.87 -8.26
CA GLU A 115 6.69 12.02 -7.06
C GLU A 115 6.15 10.61 -7.36
N THR A 116 5.12 10.53 -8.22
CA THR A 116 4.55 9.25 -8.66
C THR A 116 5.54 8.46 -9.49
N TRP A 117 6.24 9.13 -10.40
CA TRP A 117 7.25 8.51 -11.26
C TRP A 117 8.39 7.93 -10.42
N GLU A 118 8.93 8.71 -9.47
CA GLU A 118 9.97 8.25 -8.55
C GLU A 118 9.50 7.07 -7.70
N LEU A 119 8.28 7.13 -7.17
CA LEU A 119 7.73 6.04 -6.37
C LEU A 119 7.56 4.76 -7.21
N LEU A 120 7.04 4.86 -8.44
CA LEU A 120 6.76 3.69 -9.29
C LEU A 120 8.02 3.11 -9.94
N GLN A 121 9.10 3.89 -10.08
CA GLN A 121 10.41 3.39 -10.53
C GLN A 121 11.22 2.74 -9.41
N ASP A 122 10.82 2.90 -8.16
CA ASP A 122 11.46 2.21 -7.04
C ASP A 122 11.41 0.69 -7.29
N ARG A 123 12.53 0.01 -7.00
CA ARG A 123 12.61 -1.45 -7.14
C ARG A 123 11.81 -2.17 -6.06
N GLN A 124 11.41 -1.46 -5.01
CA GLN A 124 10.59 -1.99 -3.93
C GLN A 124 9.12 -2.15 -4.35
N PRO A 125 8.42 -3.18 -3.82
CA PRO A 125 6.98 -3.27 -3.96
C PRO A 125 6.25 -2.05 -3.38
N VAL A 126 5.06 -1.78 -3.90
CA VAL A 126 4.21 -0.67 -3.47
C VAL A 126 2.85 -1.20 -3.01
N VAL A 127 2.20 -0.45 -2.13
CA VAL A 127 0.82 -0.68 -1.74
C VAL A 127 -0.09 0.15 -2.64
N VAL A 128 -1.05 -0.50 -3.29
CA VAL A 128 -2.04 0.14 -4.15
C VAL A 128 -3.46 -0.17 -3.66
N GLY A 129 -4.35 0.82 -3.69
CA GLY A 129 -5.75 0.67 -3.30
C GLY A 129 -6.54 1.95 -3.59
N THR A 130 -7.75 2.03 -3.04
CA THR A 130 -8.62 3.22 -3.16
C THR A 130 -8.80 3.92 -1.81
N GLY A 131 -9.10 5.21 -1.85
CA GLY A 131 -9.33 6.04 -0.66
C GLY A 131 -10.61 5.71 0.12
N ALA A 132 -11.52 4.94 -0.47
CA ALA A 132 -12.70 4.39 0.18
C ALA A 132 -13.03 2.98 -0.39
N PRO A 133 -13.92 2.20 0.23
CA PRO A 133 -14.28 0.88 -0.26
C PRO A 133 -14.88 0.95 -1.67
N VAL A 134 -14.33 0.15 -2.60
CA VAL A 134 -14.87 -0.03 -3.95
C VAL A 134 -15.11 -1.52 -4.18
N PRO A 135 -16.33 -1.95 -4.56
CA PRO A 135 -16.65 -3.36 -4.76
C PRO A 135 -15.66 -4.04 -5.73
N GLY A 136 -15.07 -5.15 -5.29
CA GLY A 136 -14.10 -5.93 -6.08
C GLY A 136 -12.68 -5.35 -6.13
N VAL A 137 -12.44 -4.16 -5.56
CA VAL A 137 -11.12 -3.51 -5.51
C VAL A 137 -10.63 -3.48 -4.07
N GLY A 138 -9.62 -4.30 -3.78
CA GLY A 138 -8.96 -4.35 -2.48
C GLY A 138 -7.61 -3.64 -2.48
N ILE A 139 -7.06 -3.44 -1.29
CA ILE A 139 -5.68 -2.99 -1.11
C ILE A 139 -4.72 -4.16 -1.39
N ARG A 140 -3.62 -3.89 -2.12
CA ARG A 140 -2.69 -4.92 -2.59
C ARG A 140 -1.25 -4.45 -2.46
N VAL A 141 -0.35 -5.39 -2.20
CA VAL A 141 1.09 -5.18 -2.37
C VAL A 141 1.46 -5.68 -3.76
N VAL A 142 2.03 -4.81 -4.58
CA VAL A 142 2.28 -5.09 -5.99
C VAL A 142 3.70 -4.70 -6.38
N GLN A 143 4.29 -5.47 -7.29
CA GLN A 143 5.49 -5.10 -8.02
C GLN A 143 5.09 -4.42 -9.32
N VAL A 144 5.51 -3.17 -9.51
CA VAL A 144 5.30 -2.43 -10.74
C VAL A 144 6.21 -3.01 -11.83
N LYS A 145 5.66 -3.21 -13.03
CA LYS A 145 6.36 -3.79 -14.19
C LYS A 145 6.65 -2.78 -15.29
N ALA A 146 5.70 -1.87 -15.52
CA ALA A 146 5.82 -0.83 -16.53
C ALA A 146 4.96 0.37 -16.13
N VAL A 147 5.42 1.56 -16.50
CA VAL A 147 4.77 2.84 -16.23
C VAL A 147 4.79 3.66 -17.52
N ASP A 148 3.65 4.21 -17.89
CA ASP A 148 3.46 5.14 -19.00
C ASP A 148 2.79 6.41 -18.48
N VAL A 149 3.23 7.57 -18.96
CA VAL A 149 2.64 8.87 -18.60
C VAL A 149 2.18 9.58 -19.86
N ASP A 150 0.88 9.82 -19.99
CA ASP A 150 0.34 10.69 -21.02
C ASP A 150 0.21 12.12 -20.48
N TRP A 151 0.67 13.09 -21.25
CA TRP A 151 0.30 14.49 -21.05
C TRP A 151 -1.08 14.75 -21.69
N LEU A 152 -2.07 15.14 -20.89
CA LEU A 152 -3.45 15.28 -21.35
C LEU A 152 -3.86 16.72 -21.64
N ALA A 153 -3.28 17.69 -20.94
CA ALA A 153 -3.63 19.10 -21.11
C ALA A 153 -2.50 20.03 -20.68
N SER A 154 -2.43 21.20 -21.30
CA SER A 154 -1.46 22.26 -20.98
C SER A 154 -1.56 22.79 -19.55
N THR A 155 -2.63 22.46 -18.83
CA THR A 155 -2.84 22.81 -17.41
C THR A 155 -2.03 21.94 -16.44
N GLY A 156 -1.22 20.99 -16.93
CA GLY A 156 -0.43 20.08 -16.09
C GLY A 156 -1.17 18.79 -15.68
N LEU A 157 -2.31 18.51 -16.30
CA LEU A 157 -3.03 17.24 -16.12
C LEU A 157 -2.30 16.12 -16.88
N HIS A 158 -1.96 15.06 -16.15
CA HIS A 158 -1.31 13.88 -16.70
C HIS A 158 -2.09 12.63 -16.33
N ARG A 159 -1.99 11.61 -17.18
CA ARG A 159 -2.50 10.27 -16.92
C ARG A 159 -1.33 9.32 -16.75
N VAL A 160 -1.18 8.82 -15.54
CA VAL A 160 -0.18 7.79 -15.22
C VAL A 160 -0.85 6.42 -15.31
N LYS A 161 -0.31 5.54 -16.14
CA LYS A 161 -0.77 4.16 -16.31
C LYS A 161 0.36 3.26 -15.86
N PHE A 162 0.06 2.24 -15.07
CA PHE A 162 1.06 1.24 -14.74
C PHE A 162 0.47 -0.15 -14.67
N THR A 163 1.30 -1.12 -15.03
CA THR A 163 0.98 -2.55 -14.92
C THR A 163 1.78 -3.16 -13.78
N TRP A 164 1.20 -4.16 -13.15
CA TRP A 164 1.78 -4.73 -11.95
C TRP A 164 1.46 -6.22 -11.81
N SER A 165 2.21 -6.90 -10.94
CA SER A 165 1.87 -8.22 -10.42
C SER A 165 1.79 -8.16 -8.89
N GLU A 166 0.80 -8.83 -8.30
CA GLU A 166 0.74 -9.00 -6.86
C GLU A 166 1.99 -9.70 -6.35
N VAL A 167 2.55 -9.17 -5.25
CA VAL A 167 3.62 -9.87 -4.56
C VAL A 167 3.01 -11.01 -3.75
N VAL A 168 3.54 -12.21 -3.92
CA VAL A 168 3.06 -13.39 -3.19
C VAL A 168 3.39 -13.21 -1.72
N ARG A 169 2.38 -13.24 -0.86
CA ARG A 169 2.53 -12.93 0.57
C ARG A 169 3.59 -13.79 1.27
N ALA A 170 3.66 -15.08 0.93
CA ALA A 170 4.68 -15.99 1.46
C ALA A 170 6.12 -15.51 1.19
N GLN A 171 6.36 -14.78 0.09
CA GLN A 171 7.68 -14.20 -0.21
C GLN A 171 7.99 -12.99 0.68
N LEU A 172 6.99 -12.16 1.00
CA LEU A 172 7.14 -11.04 1.93
C LEU A 172 7.41 -11.53 3.36
N ASP A 173 6.69 -12.56 3.78
CA ASP A 173 6.84 -13.12 5.13
C ASP A 173 8.20 -13.84 5.27
N ALA A 174 8.61 -14.64 4.28
CA ALA A 174 9.90 -15.37 4.30
C ALA A 174 11.12 -14.46 4.27
N SER A 175 11.02 -13.29 3.63
CA SER A 175 12.09 -12.29 3.58
C SER A 175 12.08 -11.35 4.78
N HIS A 176 11.06 -11.42 5.64
CA HIS A 176 10.75 -10.42 6.66
C HIS A 176 10.71 -8.98 6.11
N ALA A 177 10.54 -8.81 4.79
CA ALA A 177 10.64 -7.51 4.14
C ALA A 177 9.46 -6.60 4.50
N PHE A 178 8.29 -7.18 4.75
CA PHE A 178 7.10 -6.41 5.10
C PHE A 178 6.00 -7.23 5.76
N SER A 179 5.67 -6.88 7.01
CA SER A 179 4.54 -7.46 7.73
C SER A 179 3.20 -6.76 7.44
N GLY A 180 3.23 -5.60 6.78
CA GLY A 180 2.10 -4.67 6.71
C GLY A 180 2.15 -3.56 7.76
N ALA A 181 3.01 -3.67 8.76
CA ALA A 181 3.27 -2.58 9.68
C ALA A 181 4.16 -1.52 9.02
N ALA A 182 3.70 -0.28 9.07
CA ALA A 182 4.45 0.90 8.70
C ALA A 182 4.93 1.63 9.97
N PRO A 183 6.08 2.32 9.93
CA PRO A 183 6.45 3.23 11.01
C PRO A 183 5.37 4.29 11.19
N VAL A 184 4.91 4.52 12.41
CA VAL A 184 3.92 5.59 12.68
C VAL A 184 4.51 6.95 12.38
N LEU A 185 5.75 7.17 12.82
CA LEU A 185 6.51 8.40 12.66
C LEU A 185 7.97 8.04 12.36
N THR A 186 8.64 8.85 11.55
CA THR A 186 10.09 8.82 11.32
C THR A 186 10.77 10.07 11.87
N TRP A 187 12.07 9.98 12.18
CA TRP A 187 12.87 11.15 12.57
C TRP A 187 12.94 12.21 11.47
N GLY A 188 12.88 11.81 10.20
CA GLY A 188 12.83 12.74 9.07
C GLY A 188 11.57 13.59 9.07
N GLU A 189 10.41 12.98 9.33
CA GLU A 189 9.13 13.70 9.46
C GLU A 189 9.19 14.70 10.63
N TRP A 190 9.73 14.31 11.78
CA TRP A 190 9.92 15.25 12.89
C TRP A 190 10.87 16.40 12.52
N ALA A 191 12.02 16.10 11.91
CA ALA A 191 12.98 17.12 11.49
C ALA A 191 12.38 18.11 10.48
N SER A 192 11.50 17.64 9.58
CA SER A 192 10.82 18.49 8.59
C SER A 192 9.89 19.54 9.20
N THR A 193 9.43 19.34 10.45
CA THR A 193 8.62 20.33 11.16
C THR A 193 9.41 21.56 11.63
N GLY A 194 10.75 21.53 11.49
CA GLY A 194 11.63 22.61 11.95
C GLY A 194 11.74 22.73 13.47
N ASN A 195 11.10 21.84 14.23
CA ASN A 195 11.01 21.93 15.68
C ASN A 195 12.27 21.51 16.45
N GLY A 196 13.31 21.00 15.77
CA GLY A 196 14.59 20.64 16.39
C GLY A 196 14.45 19.58 17.51
N TRP A 197 15.41 19.52 18.43
CA TRP A 197 15.31 18.65 19.62
C TRP A 197 14.41 19.32 20.66
N LYS A 198 13.22 18.76 20.91
CA LYS A 198 12.29 19.19 21.97
C LYS A 198 11.93 18.02 22.88
N ASN A 199 11.53 18.32 24.11
CA ASN A 199 10.97 17.34 25.03
C ASN A 199 9.49 17.10 24.69
N VAL A 200 9.25 16.22 23.71
CA VAL A 200 7.92 15.81 23.23
C VAL A 200 7.78 14.30 23.38
N THR A 201 6.59 13.85 23.78
CA THR A 201 6.32 12.41 23.89
C THR A 201 5.97 11.82 22.53
N TYR A 202 6.27 10.53 22.35
CA TYR A 202 5.94 9.83 21.10
C TYR A 202 4.43 9.86 20.80
N THR A 203 3.59 9.84 21.85
CA THR A 203 2.14 9.95 21.75
C THR A 203 1.66 11.30 21.23
N GLN A 204 2.28 12.40 21.69
CA GLN A 204 1.98 13.73 21.16
C GLN A 204 2.35 13.82 19.68
N LEU A 205 3.53 13.32 19.29
CA LEU A 205 3.96 13.34 17.90
C LEU A 205 3.08 12.48 16.99
N ALA A 206 2.66 11.29 17.47
CA ALA A 206 1.74 10.44 16.72
C ALA A 206 0.37 11.09 16.51
N ARG A 207 -0.12 11.89 17.48
CA ARG A 207 -1.34 12.67 17.31
C ARG A 207 -1.14 13.82 16.32
N GLU A 208 -0.10 14.61 16.51
CA GLU A 208 0.13 15.86 15.75
C GLU A 208 0.52 15.62 14.30
N ILE A 209 1.40 14.64 14.05
CA ILE A 209 1.97 14.39 12.73
C ILE A 209 1.22 13.27 12.00
N ALA A 210 0.92 12.17 12.71
CA ALA A 210 0.26 11.01 12.11
C ALA A 210 -1.26 10.98 12.29
N GLY A 211 -1.84 11.98 12.97
CA GLY A 211 -3.29 12.10 13.17
C GLY A 211 -3.90 10.97 13.99
N MET A 212 -3.10 10.26 14.81
CA MET A 212 -3.60 9.10 15.55
C MET A 212 -4.57 9.51 16.67
N PRO A 213 -5.70 8.79 16.83
CA PRO A 213 -6.56 8.93 18.00
C PRO A 213 -5.91 8.20 19.18
N VAL A 214 -4.97 8.88 19.85
CA VAL A 214 -4.26 8.41 21.05
C VAL A 214 -4.94 8.78 22.35
#